data_AF-A0AAI9CP12-F1
#
_entry.id   AF-A0AAI9CP12-F1
#
_cell.length_a   1.000
_cell.length_b   1.000
_cell.length_c   1.000
_cell.angle_alpha   90.00
_cell.angle_beta   90.00
_cell.angle_gamma   90.00
#
_symmetry.space_group_name_H-M   'P 1'
#
loop_
_entity.id
_entity.type
_entity.pdbx_description
1 polymer ?
#
loop_
_entity_poly.entity_id
_entity_poly.type
_entity_poly.pdbx_seq_one_letter_code
_entity_poly.pdbx_strand_id
1 'polypeptide(L)'
;MAPFSNEGSGVMEGLAAALARALHKLNSEVDVPAVVGAAIQYVAREHGGVNLCFPVSAEGAGRRSDTKARRDGFIAGLKAEVIRQLVIRGCDQDRREAAGAAAVASVLTAFSGGSVYIPSMAAYRQAEQHAAIVSRYRAGERTHEIAASCGISERSVRRILQRSRERNRREGRNWKATTDRP
;
A
#
# COMPACT_ATOMS: atom_id res chain seq x y z
N MET A 1 -6.12 16.58 -0.50
CA MET A 1 -5.62 15.20 -0.61
C MET A 1 -4.60 15.02 0.52
N ALA A 2 -4.89 14.22 1.54
CA ALA A 2 -4.06 14.13 2.74
C ALA A 2 -2.69 13.48 2.41
N PRO A 3 -1.58 13.91 3.05
CA PRO A 3 -0.29 13.26 2.86
C PRO A 3 -0.36 11.83 3.42
N PHE A 4 -0.03 10.84 2.59
CA PHE A 4 0.03 9.44 3.00
C PHE A 4 1.12 9.26 4.07
N SER A 5 0.78 8.65 5.21
CA SER A 5 1.73 8.32 6.28
C SER A 5 2.87 7.46 5.71
N ASN A 6 4.10 7.96 5.83
CA ASN A 6 5.31 7.43 5.20
C ASN A 6 5.87 6.15 5.89
N GLU A 7 5.01 5.36 6.53
CA GLU A 7 5.37 4.15 7.26
C GLU A 7 4.64 2.94 6.67
N GLY A 8 5.39 2.02 6.05
CA GLY A 8 5.05 0.64 5.62
C GLY A 8 3.59 0.30 5.28
N SER A 9 2.69 0.30 6.27
CA SER A 9 1.27 0.01 6.07
C SER A 9 0.54 1.09 5.26
N GLY A 10 0.84 2.38 5.49
CA GLY A 10 0.17 3.50 4.80
C GLY A 10 0.51 3.56 3.31
N VAL A 11 1.73 3.13 2.94
CA VAL A 11 2.16 3.05 1.55
C VAL A 11 1.41 1.96 0.79
N MET A 12 1.28 0.77 1.38
CA MET A 12 0.56 -0.33 0.72
C MET A 12 -0.95 -0.09 0.67
N GLU A 13 -1.52 0.56 1.68
CA GLU A 13 -2.92 1.04 1.65
C GLU A 13 -3.11 2.12 0.57
N GLY A 14 -2.17 3.05 0.43
CA GLY A 14 -2.18 4.07 -0.64
C GLY A 14 -2.09 3.43 -2.03
N LEU A 15 -1.23 2.43 -2.19
CA LEU A 15 -1.12 1.61 -3.41
C LEU A 15 -2.43 0.88 -3.71
N ALA A 16 -2.99 0.20 -2.70
CA ALA A 16 -4.25 -0.53 -2.81
C ALA A 16 -5.39 0.39 -3.28
N ALA A 17 -5.51 1.56 -2.65
CA ALA A 17 -6.52 2.54 -2.98
C ALA A 17 -6.31 3.13 -4.39
N ALA A 18 -5.06 3.36 -4.81
CA ALA A 18 -4.75 3.81 -6.16
C ALA A 18 -5.15 2.78 -7.22
N LEU A 19 -4.84 1.50 -6.99
CA LEU A 19 -5.21 0.42 -7.90
C LEU A 19 -6.73 0.22 -7.95
N ALA A 20 -7.40 0.20 -6.79
CA ALA A 20 -8.85 0.07 -6.71
C ALA A 20 -9.56 1.20 -7.48
N ARG A 21 -9.08 2.45 -7.37
CA ARG A 21 -9.61 3.58 -8.15
C ARG A 21 -9.41 3.38 -9.65
N ALA A 22 -8.23 2.94 -10.07
CA ALA A 22 -7.93 2.71 -11.48
C ALA A 22 -8.78 1.60 -12.09
N LEU A 23 -9.07 0.56 -11.32
CA LEU A 23 -9.81 -0.62 -11.75
C LEU A 23 -11.32 -0.54 -11.50
N HIS A 24 -11.82 0.56 -10.94
CA HIS A 24 -13.22 0.67 -10.51
C HIS A 24 -14.24 0.36 -11.62
N LYS A 25 -13.93 0.72 -12.87
CA LYS A 25 -14.77 0.43 -14.05
C LYS A 25 -14.91 -1.07 -14.37
N LEU A 26 -14.03 -1.91 -13.82
CA LEU A 26 -14.04 -3.36 -14.00
C LEU A 26 -14.70 -4.12 -12.82
N ASN A 27 -15.17 -3.41 -11.78
CA ASN A 27 -15.76 -4.03 -10.59
C ASN A 27 -16.96 -4.93 -10.87
N SER A 28 -17.71 -4.68 -11.95
CA SER A 28 -18.89 -5.49 -12.33
C SER A 28 -18.52 -6.80 -13.03
N GLU A 29 -17.27 -6.94 -13.48
CA GLU A 29 -16.83 -8.05 -14.33
C GLU A 29 -15.71 -8.87 -13.67
N VAL A 30 -14.98 -8.25 -12.75
CA VAL A 30 -13.75 -8.80 -12.18
C VAL A 30 -13.76 -8.57 -10.69
N ASP A 31 -13.29 -9.57 -9.94
CA ASP A 31 -12.93 -9.40 -8.53
C ASP A 31 -11.70 -8.49 -8.40
N VAL A 32 -11.95 -7.19 -8.43
CA VAL A 32 -10.93 -6.13 -8.27
C VAL A 32 -10.20 -6.23 -6.93
N PRO A 33 -10.85 -6.49 -5.77
CA PRO A 33 -10.14 -6.79 -4.53
C PRO A 33 -9.08 -7.87 -4.67
N ALA A 34 -9.38 -8.98 -5.36
CA ALA A 34 -8.40 -10.05 -5.59
C ALA A 34 -7.25 -9.62 -6.53
N VAL A 35 -7.53 -8.80 -7.56
CA VAL A 35 -6.49 -8.25 -8.44
C VAL A 35 -5.56 -7.32 -7.65
N VAL A 36 -6.12 -6.41 -6.86
CA VAL A 36 -5.38 -5.46 -6.03
C VAL A 36 -4.53 -6.20 -5.01
N GLY A 37 -5.10 -7.19 -4.31
CA GLY A 37 -4.37 -8.01 -3.34
C GLY A 37 -3.18 -8.74 -3.96
N ALA A 38 -3.36 -9.33 -5.14
CA ALA A 38 -2.27 -10.01 -5.84
C ALA A 38 -1.16 -9.04 -6.29
N ALA A 39 -1.51 -7.86 -6.80
CA ALA A 39 -0.54 -6.84 -7.20
C ALA A 39 0.29 -6.31 -6.03
N ILE A 40 -0.34 -6.10 -4.86
CA ILE A 40 0.33 -5.70 -3.62
C ILE A 40 1.33 -6.76 -3.17
N GLN A 41 0.94 -8.04 -3.17
CA GLN A 41 1.81 -9.14 -2.78
C GLN A 41 3.00 -9.27 -3.75
N TYR A 42 2.76 -9.13 -5.05
CA TYR A 42 3.82 -9.11 -6.07
C TYR A 42 4.81 -7.98 -5.79
N VAL A 43 4.32 -6.75 -5.60
CA VAL A 43 5.17 -5.59 -5.32
C VAL A 43 6.01 -5.79 -4.06
N ALA A 44 5.42 -6.27 -2.96
CA ALA A 44 6.14 -6.48 -1.72
C ALA A 44 7.20 -7.60 -1.84
N ARG A 45 7.00 -8.55 -2.76
CA ARG A 45 7.94 -9.65 -3.03
C ARG A 45 9.09 -9.23 -3.93
N GLU A 46 8.80 -8.59 -5.06
CA GLU A 46 9.80 -8.26 -6.10
C GLU A 46 10.49 -6.91 -5.86
N HIS A 47 9.78 -5.96 -5.26
CA HIS A 47 10.23 -4.57 -5.09
C HIS A 47 10.20 -4.13 -3.62
N GLY A 48 10.09 -5.07 -2.70
CA GLY A 48 10.06 -4.78 -1.26
C GLY A 48 11.44 -4.45 -0.70
N GLY A 49 11.47 -3.65 0.37
CA GLY A 49 12.69 -3.30 1.09
C GLY A 49 13.47 -2.13 0.50
N VAL A 50 12.93 -1.43 -0.51
CA VAL A 50 13.62 -0.32 -1.18
C VAL A 50 12.86 0.99 -1.07
N ASN A 51 13.62 2.09 -1.12
CA ASN A 51 13.08 3.44 -1.30
C ASN A 51 13.00 3.76 -2.79
N LEU A 52 11.82 4.17 -3.24
CA LEU A 52 11.54 4.62 -4.61
C LEU A 52 11.25 6.11 -4.61
N CYS A 53 11.85 6.86 -5.54
CA CYS A 53 11.62 8.28 -5.67
C CYS A 53 10.57 8.56 -6.75
N PHE A 54 9.51 9.28 -6.41
CA PHE A 54 8.42 9.72 -7.28
C PHE A 54 8.41 11.25 -7.35
N PRO A 55 9.28 11.86 -8.18
CA PRO A 55 9.38 13.31 -8.28
C PRO A 55 8.14 13.90 -8.96
N VAL A 56 7.80 15.14 -8.59
CA VAL A 56 6.66 15.89 -9.16
C VAL A 56 6.91 16.27 -10.63
N SER A 57 8.18 16.53 -10.98
CA SER A 57 8.61 16.88 -12.34
C SER A 57 9.76 15.98 -12.79
N ALA A 58 9.93 15.85 -14.11
CA ALA A 58 11.04 15.11 -14.70
C ALA A 58 12.42 15.67 -14.29
N GLU A 59 12.49 16.97 -13.98
CA GLU A 59 13.71 17.67 -13.52
C GLU A 59 14.09 17.33 -12.07
N GLY A 60 13.11 16.98 -11.22
CA GLY A 60 13.32 16.55 -9.83
C GLY A 60 13.73 15.08 -9.68
N ALA A 61 13.70 14.30 -10.78
CA ALA A 61 14.27 12.96 -10.83
C ALA A 61 15.80 13.08 -10.79
N GLY A 62 16.37 13.21 -9.59
CA GLY A 62 17.82 13.43 -9.42
C GLY A 62 18.68 12.52 -10.32
N ARG A 63 19.84 13.04 -10.74
CA ARG A 63 20.85 12.46 -11.67
C ARG A 63 21.34 11.02 -11.38
N ARG A 64 20.79 10.30 -10.41
CA ARG A 64 21.18 8.91 -10.09
C ARG A 64 20.34 7.95 -10.93
N SER A 65 20.93 7.46 -12.01
CA SER A 65 20.36 6.47 -12.94
C SER A 65 19.72 5.26 -12.24
N ASP A 66 20.30 4.81 -11.14
CA ASP A 66 19.82 3.64 -10.37
C ASP A 66 18.44 3.86 -9.72
N THR A 67 18.18 5.05 -9.16
CA THR A 67 16.86 5.35 -8.56
C THR A 67 15.76 5.41 -9.62
N LYS A 68 16.08 5.96 -10.80
CA LYS A 68 15.19 5.97 -11.95
C LYS A 68 14.91 4.55 -12.45
N ALA A 69 15.95 3.75 -12.64
CA ALA A 69 15.82 2.36 -13.10
C ALA A 69 14.95 1.51 -12.16
N ARG A 70 15.14 1.64 -10.84
CA ARG A 70 14.32 0.93 -9.84
C ARG A 70 12.85 1.36 -9.90
N ARG A 71 12.59 2.66 -10.01
CA ARG A 71 11.22 3.18 -10.15
C ARG A 71 10.57 2.69 -11.44
N ASP A 72 11.27 2.80 -12.57
CA ASP A 72 10.74 2.42 -13.87
C ASP A 72 10.50 0.89 -13.92
N GLY A 73 11.40 0.09 -13.32
CA GLY A 73 11.21 -1.34 -13.12
C GLY A 73 10.00 -1.68 -12.24
N PHE A 74 9.80 -0.96 -11.13
CA PHE A 74 8.61 -1.10 -10.28
C PHE A 74 7.33 -0.80 -11.06
N ILE A 75 7.30 0.28 -11.83
CA ILE A 75 6.13 0.69 -12.61
C ILE A 75 5.82 -0.34 -13.70
N ALA A 76 6.84 -0.82 -14.42
CA ALA A 76 6.69 -1.84 -15.44
C ALA A 76 6.19 -3.17 -14.86
N GLY A 77 6.79 -3.62 -13.75
CA GLY A 77 6.39 -4.84 -13.05
C GLY A 77 4.95 -4.77 -12.54
N LEU A 78 4.55 -3.64 -11.95
CA LEU A 78 3.19 -3.41 -11.51
C LEU A 78 2.19 -3.47 -12.67
N LYS A 79 2.49 -2.80 -13.80
CA LYS A 79 1.63 -2.85 -14.99
C LYS A 79 1.45 -4.30 -15.47
N ALA A 80 2.56 -5.02 -15.61
CA ALA A 80 2.58 -6.40 -16.08
C ALA A 80 1.77 -7.32 -15.15
N GLU A 81 1.90 -7.16 -13.84
CA GLU A 81 1.15 -7.96 -12.87
C GLU A 81 -0.36 -7.67 -12.92
N VAL A 82 -0.76 -6.40 -13.01
CA VAL A 82 -2.19 -6.05 -13.18
C VAL A 82 -2.75 -6.70 -14.44
N ILE A 83 -2.05 -6.59 -15.57
CA ILE A 83 -2.46 -7.23 -16.83
C ILE A 83 -2.55 -8.74 -16.66
N ARG A 84 -1.55 -9.38 -16.04
CA ARG A 84 -1.52 -10.82 -15.77
C ARG A 84 -2.75 -11.28 -14.96
N GLN A 85 -3.10 -10.55 -13.90
CA GLN A 85 -4.25 -10.86 -13.07
C GLN A 85 -5.58 -10.73 -13.83
N LEU A 86 -5.68 -9.74 -14.72
CA LEU A 86 -6.85 -9.58 -15.57
C LEU A 86 -6.93 -10.65 -16.67
N VAL A 87 -5.78 -11.16 -17.17
CA VAL A 87 -5.75 -12.33 -18.09
C VAL A 87 -6.39 -13.54 -17.42
N ILE A 88 -5.96 -13.84 -16.18
CA ILE A 88 -6.45 -15.00 -15.41
C ILE A 88 -7.97 -14.94 -15.22
N ARG A 89 -8.53 -13.73 -15.17
CA ARG A 89 -9.97 -13.50 -14.96
C ARG A 89 -10.75 -13.28 -16.26
N GLY A 90 -10.12 -13.54 -17.41
CA GLY A 90 -10.80 -13.55 -18.71
C GLY A 90 -11.13 -12.18 -19.28
N CYS A 91 -10.46 -11.10 -18.85
CA CYS A 91 -10.65 -9.79 -19.48
C CYS A 91 -10.15 -9.75 -20.92
N ASP A 92 -10.80 -8.96 -21.76
CA ASP A 92 -10.35 -8.67 -23.13
C ASP A 92 -8.98 -7.96 -23.14
N GLN A 93 -8.23 -8.07 -24.24
CA GLN A 93 -6.90 -7.48 -24.39
C GLN A 93 -6.91 -5.95 -24.27
N ASP A 94 -7.86 -5.27 -24.90
CA ASP A 94 -7.91 -3.80 -24.93
C ASP A 94 -8.22 -3.25 -23.53
N ARG A 95 -9.18 -3.85 -22.83
CA ARG A 95 -9.51 -3.52 -21.43
C ARG A 95 -8.33 -3.76 -20.50
N ARG A 96 -7.58 -4.85 -20.69
CA ARG A 96 -6.39 -5.16 -19.88
C ARG A 96 -5.31 -4.10 -20.02
N GLU A 97 -4.99 -3.71 -21.25
CA GLU A 97 -3.99 -2.67 -21.50
C GLU A 97 -4.42 -1.32 -20.95
N ALA A 98 -5.70 -0.93 -21.17
CA ALA A 98 -6.26 0.29 -20.61
C ALA A 98 -6.22 0.30 -19.08
N ALA A 99 -6.59 -0.80 -18.44
CA ALA A 99 -6.56 -0.96 -16.99
C ALA A 99 -5.13 -0.92 -16.42
N GLY A 100 -4.18 -1.58 -17.09
CA GLY A 100 -2.76 -1.51 -16.73
C GLY A 100 -2.21 -0.09 -16.82
N ALA A 101 -2.53 0.65 -17.89
CA ALA A 101 -2.14 2.05 -18.03
C ALA A 101 -2.78 2.96 -16.97
N ALA A 102 -4.07 2.77 -16.69
CA ALA A 102 -4.78 3.51 -15.64
C ALA A 102 -4.20 3.24 -14.24
N ALA A 103 -3.82 1.99 -13.95
CA ALA A 103 -3.16 1.61 -12.71
C ALA A 103 -1.85 2.37 -12.50
N VAL A 104 -1.00 2.42 -13.53
CA VAL A 104 0.26 3.18 -13.49
C VAL A 104 0.01 4.66 -13.25
N ALA A 105 -0.92 5.28 -14.00
CA ALA A 105 -1.24 6.70 -13.85
C ALA A 105 -1.74 7.05 -12.43
N SER A 106 -2.62 6.21 -11.87
CA SER A 106 -3.14 6.39 -10.52
C SER A 106 -2.05 6.25 -9.46
N VAL A 107 -1.12 5.30 -9.61
CA VAL A 107 0.00 5.11 -8.67
C VAL A 107 1.01 6.25 -8.73
N LEU A 108 1.40 6.68 -9.93
CA LEU A 108 2.27 7.84 -10.11
C LEU A 108 1.67 9.09 -9.48
N THR A 109 0.36 9.29 -9.64
CA THR A 109 -0.36 10.41 -9.03
C THR A 109 -0.37 10.29 -7.50
N ALA A 110 -0.70 9.11 -6.97
CA ALA A 110 -0.80 8.88 -5.52
C ALA A 110 0.54 9.04 -4.79
N PHE A 111 1.65 8.68 -5.42
CA PHE A 111 2.98 8.71 -4.83
C PHE A 111 3.81 9.94 -5.22
N SER A 112 3.29 10.80 -6.08
CA SER A 112 3.97 12.02 -6.50
C SER A 112 4.36 12.88 -5.29
N GLY A 113 5.56 13.49 -5.35
CA GLY A 113 6.02 14.44 -4.33
C GLY A 113 7.15 13.99 -3.44
N GLY A 114 7.71 12.79 -3.59
CA GLY A 114 8.84 12.39 -2.76
C GLY A 114 9.29 10.94 -2.84
N SER A 115 10.08 10.55 -1.84
CA SER A 115 10.56 9.17 -1.67
C SER A 115 9.57 8.35 -0.87
N VAL A 116 9.21 7.18 -1.40
CA VAL A 116 8.27 6.23 -0.82
C VAL A 116 9.02 4.94 -0.52
N TYR A 117 8.94 4.47 0.73
CA TYR A 117 9.48 3.18 1.12
C TYR A 117 8.49 2.06 0.79
N ILE A 118 8.88 1.12 -0.06
CA ILE A 118 8.10 -0.08 -0.34
C ILE A 118 8.49 -1.16 0.67
N PRO A 119 7.59 -1.62 1.55
CA PRO A 119 7.91 -2.64 2.54
C PRO A 119 8.19 -4.00 1.89
N SER A 120 9.09 -4.77 2.51
CA SER A 120 9.30 -6.17 2.14
C SER A 120 8.06 -7.01 2.43
N MET A 121 7.93 -8.17 1.77
CA MET A 121 6.82 -9.10 2.01
C MET A 121 6.70 -9.49 3.49
N ALA A 122 7.81 -9.67 4.20
CA ALA A 122 7.81 -9.97 5.62
C ALA A 122 7.25 -8.80 6.46
N ALA A 123 7.69 -7.57 6.16
CA ALA A 123 7.20 -6.37 6.83
C ALA A 123 5.71 -6.13 6.52
N TYR A 124 5.29 -6.37 5.28
CA TYR A 124 3.89 -6.29 4.85
C TYR A 124 3.00 -7.28 5.61
N ARG A 125 3.36 -8.57 5.64
CA ARG A 125 2.60 -9.59 6.38
C ARG A 125 2.50 -9.28 7.88
N GLN A 126 3.59 -8.78 8.48
CA GLN A 126 3.57 -8.35 9.86
C GLN A 126 2.61 -7.17 10.08
N ALA A 127 2.59 -6.20 9.17
CA ALA A 127 1.65 -5.08 9.24
C ALA A 127 0.19 -5.53 9.10
N GLU A 128 -0.12 -6.45 8.18
CA GLU A 128 -1.45 -7.05 8.03
C GLU A 128 -1.89 -7.77 9.31
N GLN A 129 -1.00 -8.58 9.89
CA GLN A 129 -1.28 -9.27 11.16
C GLN A 129 -1.57 -8.29 12.28
N HIS A 130 -0.80 -7.19 12.38
CA HIS A 130 -1.04 -6.16 13.38
C HIS A 130 -2.38 -5.44 13.15
N ALA A 131 -2.75 -5.13 11.90
CA ALA A 131 -4.03 -4.53 11.56
C ALA A 131 -5.21 -5.44 11.94
N ALA A 132 -5.10 -6.75 11.66
CA ALA A 132 -6.09 -7.74 12.06
C ALA A 132 -6.27 -7.80 13.59
N ILE A 133 -5.16 -7.81 14.34
CA ILE A 133 -5.18 -7.77 15.82
C ILE A 133 -5.91 -6.52 16.34
N VAL A 134 -5.62 -5.35 15.76
CA VAL A 134 -6.28 -4.09 16.15
C VAL A 134 -7.78 -4.13 15.81
N SER A 135 -8.15 -4.68 14.65
CA SER A 135 -9.54 -4.80 14.22
C SER A 135 -10.34 -5.70 15.17
N ARG A 136 -9.85 -6.90 15.47
CA ARG A 136 -10.48 -7.85 16.42
C ARG A 136 -10.66 -7.26 17.80
N TYR A 137 -9.63 -6.58 18.31
CA TYR A 137 -9.73 -5.89 19.59
C TYR A 137 -10.80 -4.78 19.58
N ARG A 138 -10.92 -4.01 18.48
CA ARG A 138 -11.98 -3.00 18.33
C ARG A 138 -13.37 -3.60 18.22
N ALA A 139 -13.49 -4.82 17.69
CA ALA A 139 -14.74 -5.58 17.68
C ALA A 139 -15.14 -6.13 19.07
N GLY A 140 -14.30 -5.94 20.10
CA GLY A 140 -14.58 -6.31 21.48
C GLY A 140 -13.97 -7.65 21.92
N GLU A 141 -13.21 -8.33 21.07
CA GLU A 141 -12.52 -9.57 21.44
C GLU A 141 -11.46 -9.33 22.51
N ARG A 142 -11.31 -10.29 23.44
CA ARG A 142 -10.38 -10.14 24.55
C ARG A 142 -8.94 -10.41 24.10
N THR A 143 -7.99 -9.72 24.71
CA THR A 143 -6.57 -9.81 24.33
C THR A 143 -5.99 -11.21 24.40
N HIS A 144 -6.45 -12.04 25.35
CA HIS A 144 -6.01 -13.43 25.47
C HIS A 144 -6.59 -14.35 24.39
N GLU A 145 -7.83 -14.10 23.93
CA GLU A 145 -8.45 -14.85 22.84
C GLU A 145 -7.75 -14.56 21.51
N ILE A 146 -7.47 -13.27 21.26
CA ILE A 146 -6.69 -12.83 20.09
C ILE A 146 -5.28 -13.45 20.13
N ALA A 147 -4.63 -13.42 21.29
CA ALA A 147 -3.30 -14.00 21.49
C ALA A 147 -3.28 -15.50 21.15
N ALA A 148 -4.22 -16.27 21.70
CA ALA A 148 -4.36 -17.69 21.45
C ALA A 148 -4.61 -17.99 19.96
N SER A 149 -5.53 -17.26 19.33
CA SER A 149 -5.85 -17.44 17.91
C SER A 149 -4.71 -17.06 16.97
N CYS A 150 -3.93 -16.03 17.31
CA CYS A 150 -2.79 -15.58 16.50
C CYS A 150 -1.47 -16.31 16.82
N GLY A 151 -1.44 -17.20 17.83
CA GLY A 151 -0.24 -17.91 18.24
C GLY A 151 0.87 -17.01 18.82
N ILE A 152 0.49 -15.91 19.49
CA ILE A 152 1.44 -14.95 20.08
C ILE A 152 1.14 -14.70 21.55
N SER A 153 2.10 -14.13 22.29
CA SER A 153 1.87 -13.77 23.69
C SER A 153 0.86 -12.63 23.85
N GLU A 154 0.08 -12.65 24.93
CA GLU A 154 -0.82 -11.53 25.26
C GLU A 154 -0.04 -10.21 25.45
N ARG A 155 1.20 -10.27 25.96
CA ARG A 155 2.11 -9.12 26.05
C ARG A 155 2.38 -8.51 24.66
N SER A 156 2.57 -9.34 23.64
CA SER A 156 2.76 -8.90 22.26
C SER A 156 1.51 -8.19 21.73
N VAL A 157 0.32 -8.75 21.98
CA VAL A 157 -0.96 -8.10 21.62
C VAL A 157 -1.06 -6.72 22.26
N ARG A 158 -0.84 -6.60 23.58
CA ARG A 158 -0.89 -5.31 24.29
C ARG A 158 0.09 -4.29 23.71
N ARG A 159 1.31 -4.72 23.36
CA ARG A 159 2.33 -3.86 22.74
C ARG A 159 1.90 -3.36 21.35
N ILE A 160 1.29 -4.22 20.54
CA ILE A 160 0.76 -3.84 19.22
C ILE A 160 -0.34 -2.79 19.37
N LEU A 161 -1.29 -3.01 20.28
CA LEU A 161 -2.37 -2.07 20.57
C LEU A 161 -1.83 -0.73 21.07
N GLN A 162 -0.82 -0.73 21.95
CA GLN A 162 -0.18 0.48 22.43
C GLN A 162 0.48 1.28 21.29
N ARG A 163 1.23 0.60 20.41
CA ARG A 163 1.85 1.25 19.24
C ARG A 163 0.81 1.84 18.28
N SER A 164 -0.29 1.14 18.06
CA SER A 164 -1.41 1.65 17.25
C SER A 164 -2.04 2.91 17.86
N ARG A 165 -2.26 2.94 19.18
CA ARG A 165 -2.76 4.13 19.89
C ARG A 165 -1.80 5.32 19.78
N GLU A 166 -0.51 5.09 19.98
CA GLU A 166 0.49 6.16 19.87
C GLU A 166 0.57 6.73 18.45
N ARG A 167 0.45 5.87 17.43
CA ARG A 167 0.37 6.29 16.02
C ARG A 167 -0.81 7.24 15.80
N ASN A 168 -2.02 6.83 16.18
CA ASN A 168 -3.22 7.65 16.01
C ASN A 168 -3.11 8.99 16.76
N ARG A 169 -2.44 9.01 17.92
CA ARG A 169 -2.16 10.26 18.67
C ARG A 169 -1.18 11.18 17.95
N ARG A 170 -0.16 10.65 17.27
CA ARG A 170 0.77 11.46 16.49
C ARG A 170 0.10 12.05 15.26
N GLU A 171 -0.70 11.26 14.55
CA GLU A 171 -1.45 11.71 13.38
C GLU A 171 -2.48 12.78 13.75
N GLY A 172 -3.23 12.60 14.84
CA GLY A 172 -4.18 13.61 15.34
C GLY A 172 -3.51 14.91 15.81
N ARG A 173 -2.26 14.86 16.28
CA ARG A 173 -1.47 16.07 16.61
C ARG A 173 -0.93 16.76 15.35
N ASN A 174 -0.50 16.00 14.36
CA ASN A 174 0.02 16.54 13.10
C ASN A 174 -1.08 17.28 12.32
N TRP A 175 -2.32 16.76 12.32
CA TRP A 175 -3.47 17.44 11.72
C TRP A 175 -3.73 18.83 12.35
N LYS A 176 -3.74 18.93 13.68
CA LYS A 176 -3.91 20.21 14.39
C LYS A 176 -2.79 21.20 14.04
N ALA A 177 -1.53 20.74 14.06
CA ALA A 177 -0.38 21.58 13.70
C ALA A 177 -0.39 22.09 12.24
N THR A 178 -1.04 21.37 11.33
CA THR A 178 -1.16 21.77 9.92
C THR A 178 -2.30 22.77 9.69
N THR A 179 -3.32 22.75 10.56
CA THR A 179 -4.51 23.61 10.44
C THR A 179 -4.33 24.95 11.16
N ASP A 180 -3.45 25.01 12.18
CA ASP A 180 -3.16 26.22 12.97
C ASP A 180 -1.97 27.04 12.45
N ARG A 181 -1.55 26.85 11.18
CA ARG A 181 -0.51 27.70 10.57
C ARG A 181 -1.17 28.96 10.00
N PRO A 182 -0.82 30.18 10.49
CA PRO A 182 -1.42 31.44 10.04
C PRO A 182 -1.08 31.77 8.58
#